data_AF-A0A7J8BRE8-F1
#
_entry.id   AF-A0A7J8BRE8-F1
#
_cell.length_a   1.000
_cell.length_b   1.000
_cell.length_c   1.000
_cell.angle_alpha   90.00
_cell.angle_beta   90.00
_cell.angle_gamma   90.00
#
_symmetry.space_group_name_H-M   'P 1'
#
loop_
_entity.id
_entity.type
_entity.pdbx_description
1 polymer ?
#
loop_
_entity_poly.entity_id
_entity_poly.type
_entity_poly.pdbx_seq_one_letter_code
_entity_poly.pdbx_strand_id
1 'polypeptide(L)' 'MSRRGHLYGSRVYSGHCRFRERIEEDGYNTYASLRGRHRGRPMFLALDGRGAPRRGGRTRRHHLSTHFLPILVS' A
#
# COMPACT_ATOMS: atom_id res chain seq x y z
N MET A 1 6.34 4.00 2.64
CA MET A 1 5.40 4.22 3.76
C MET A 1 6.15 4.30 5.09
N SER A 2 5.87 5.34 5.87
CA SER A 2 6.47 5.53 7.20
C SER A 2 5.88 4.57 8.24
N ARG A 3 6.55 4.43 9.40
CA ARG A 3 6.05 3.66 10.55
C ARG A 3 4.65 4.10 11.02
N ARG A 4 4.28 5.37 10.84
CA ARG A 4 2.96 5.92 11.19
C ARG A 4 1.87 5.68 10.13
N GLY A 5 2.24 5.04 9.02
CA GLY A 5 1.33 4.71 7.92
C GLY A 5 1.15 5.82 6.88
N HIS A 6 2.03 6.84 6.83
CA HIS A 6 1.96 7.88 5.80
C HIS A 6 2.72 7.45 4.54
N LEU A 7 2.12 7.65 3.37
CA LEU A 7 2.77 7.52 2.08
C LEU A 7 3.54 8.79 1.78
N TYR A 8 4.73 8.64 1.20
CA TYR A 8 5.63 9.74 0.86
C TYR A 8 6.68 9.22 -0.13
N GLY A 9 7.20 10.11 -0.97
CA GLY A 9 8.36 9.84 -1.82
C GLY A 9 9.67 10.01 -1.05
N SER A 10 10.62 9.10 -1.22
CA SER A 10 11.93 9.16 -0.58
C SER A 10 13.02 9.31 -1.63
N ARG A 11 13.93 10.27 -1.45
CA ARG A 11 15.12 10.43 -2.32
C ARG A 11 16.14 9.31 -2.11
N VAL A 12 16.19 8.74 -0.91
CA VAL A 12 17.10 7.65 -0.55
C VAL A 12 16.28 6.39 -0.33
N TYR A 13 16.69 5.28 -0.95
CA TYR A 13 16.04 4.00 -0.76
C TYR A 13 16.20 3.51 0.69
N SER A 14 15.11 3.03 1.28
CA SER A 14 15.10 2.54 2.66
C SER A 14 14.08 1.42 2.84
N GLY A 15 14.03 0.83 4.03
CA GLY A 15 13.01 -0.16 4.38
C GLY A 15 11.57 0.36 4.29
N HIS A 16 11.34 1.68 4.29
CA HIS A 16 10.02 2.27 4.06
C HIS A 16 9.58 2.17 2.59
N CYS A 17 10.51 1.96 1.66
CA CYS A 17 10.24 1.83 0.23
C CYS A 17 9.85 0.40 -0.17
N ARG A 18 9.97 -0.57 0.74
CA ARG A 18 9.71 -1.98 0.44
C ARG A 18 8.26 -2.36 0.70
N PHE A 19 7.63 -2.90 -0.33
CA PHE A 19 6.28 -3.45 -0.29
C PHE A 19 6.29 -4.89 -0.79
N ARG A 20 5.42 -5.73 -0.22
CA ARG A 20 5.10 -7.06 -0.73
C ARG A 20 3.89 -6.94 -1.64
N GLU A 21 4.12 -7.25 -2.90
CA GLU A 21 3.06 -7.43 -3.88
C GLU A 21 2.37 -8.78 -3.69
N ARG A 22 1.05 -8.80 -3.87
CA ARG A 22 0.24 -10.01 -4.03
C ARG A 22 -0.87 -9.75 -5.04
N ILE A 23 -1.14 -10.74 -5.87
CA ILE A 23 -2.33 -10.79 -6.72
C ILE A 23 -3.45 -11.35 -5.84
N GLU A 24 -4.55 -10.62 -5.73
CA GLU A 24 -5.76 -11.03 -5.02
C GLU A 24 -6.69 -11.81 -5.97
N GLU A 25 -7.74 -12.43 -5.41
CA GLU A 25 -8.64 -13.32 -6.15
C GLU A 25 -9.43 -12.62 -7.27
N ASP A 26 -9.60 -11.30 -7.19
CA ASP A 26 -10.24 -10.46 -8.21
C ASP A 26 -9.28 -9.99 -9.31
N GLY A 27 -8.03 -10.45 -9.29
CA GLY A 27 -7.00 -10.14 -10.29
C GLY A 27 -6.28 -8.81 -10.07
N TYR A 28 -6.60 -8.07 -9.01
CA TYR A 28 -5.90 -6.84 -8.65
C TYR A 28 -4.72 -7.11 -7.71
N ASN A 29 -3.75 -6.21 -7.71
CA ASN A 29 -2.59 -6.28 -6.84
C ASN A 29 -2.81 -5.49 -5.55
N THR A 30 -2.32 -6.03 -4.43
CA THR A 30 -2.13 -5.28 -3.19
C THR A 30 -0.66 -5.13 -2.86
N TYR A 31 -0.30 -3.99 -2.25
CA TYR A 31 1.08 -3.68 -1.85
C TYR A 31 1.17 -3.43 -0.34
N ALA A 32 1.55 -4.45 0.42
CA ALA A 32 1.69 -4.35 1.88
C ALA A 32 3.10 -3.89 2.28
N SER A 33 3.23 -2.91 3.18
CA SER A 33 4.58 -2.55 3.67
C SER A 33 5.22 -3.72 4.42
N LEU A 34 6.48 -4.01 4.10
CA LEU A 34 7.22 -5.07 4.79
C LEU A 34 7.54 -4.73 6.26
N ARG A 35 7.71 -3.44 6.57
CA ARG A 35 8.04 -2.97 7.93
C ARG A 35 6.85 -2.43 8.71
N GLY A 36 5.80 -2.00 8.01
CA GLY A 36 4.67 -1.31 8.59
C GLY A 36 3.55 -2.26 9.04
N ARG A 37 3.37 -2.38 10.36
CA ARG A 37 2.18 -3.02 10.96
C ARG A 37 1.45 -2.04 11.88
N HIS A 38 0.12 -2.14 11.91
CA HIS A 38 -0.71 -1.40 12.85
C HIS A 38 -1.60 -2.39 13.61
N ARG A 39 -1.38 -2.50 14.93
CA ARG A 39 -2.08 -3.47 15.81
C ARG A 39 -1.98 -4.91 15.25
N GLY A 40 -0.76 -5.35 14.95
CA GLY A 40 -0.46 -6.68 14.38
C GLY A 40 -0.82 -6.85 12.90
N ARG A 41 -1.69 -6.01 12.33
CA ARG A 41 -2.18 -6.12 10.96
C ARG A 41 -1.26 -5.42 9.95
N PRO A 42 -1.09 -5.97 8.72
CA PRO A 42 -0.35 -5.28 7.68
C PRO A 42 -0.98 -3.94 7.31
N MET A 43 -0.14 -2.98 6.95
CA MET A 43 -0.57 -1.73 6.34
C MET A 43 -0.33 -1.79 4.83
N PHE A 44 -1.30 -1.32 4.05
CA PHE A 44 -1.27 -1.37 2.59
C PHE A 44 -1.09 0.02 1.98
N LEU A 45 -0.50 0.07 0.78
CA LEU A 45 -0.66 1.20 -0.14
C LEU A 45 -2.16 1.33 -0.44
N ALA A 46 -2.67 2.55 -0.42
CA ALA A 46 -4.08 2.78 -0.69
C ALA A 46 -4.38 4.22 -1.08
N LEU A 47 -5.33 4.40 -1.99
CA LEU A 47 -5.91 5.70 -2.36
C LEU A 47 -7.40 5.72 -1.99
N ASP A 48 -7.93 6.89 -1.66
CA ASP A 48 -9.39 7.06 -1.53
C ASP A 48 -10.06 7.35 -2.87
N GLY A 49 -11.39 7.51 -2.86
CA GLY A 49 -12.16 7.77 -4.09
C GLY A 49 -11.86 9.11 -4.76
N ARG A 50 -11.07 9.99 -4.14
CA ARG A 50 -10.59 11.25 -4.72
C ARG A 50 -9.13 11.15 -5.17
N GLY A 51 -8.54 9.96 -5.11
CA GLY A 51 -7.13 9.73 -5.42
C GLY A 51 -6.15 10.14 -4.32
N ALA A 52 -6.64 10.52 -3.13
CA ALA A 52 -5.76 10.96 -2.05
C ALA A 52 -5.16 9.77 -1.30
N PRO A 53 -3.90 9.84 -0.83
CA PRO A 53 -3.26 8.76 -0.10
C PRO A 53 -3.95 8.49 1.23
N ARG A 54 -4.34 7.24 1.47
CA ARG A 54 -4.92 6.81 2.75
C ARG A 54 -3.84 6.43 3.74
N ARG A 55 -4.13 6.65 5.03
CA ARG A 55 -3.24 6.25 6.12
C ARG A 55 -3.24 4.73 6.28
N GLY A 56 -2.05 4.12 6.20
CA GLY A 56 -1.83 2.67 6.24
C GLY A 56 -2.54 1.95 7.40
N GLY A 57 -2.61 2.53 8.60
CA GLY A 57 -3.29 1.91 9.75
C GLY A 57 -4.81 1.72 9.55
N ARG A 58 -5.41 2.50 8.64
CA ARG A 58 -6.84 2.41 8.28
C ARG A 58 -7.11 1.47 7.10
N THR A 59 -6.08 0.88 6.50
CA THR A 59 -6.23 0.02 5.32
C THR A 59 -6.59 -1.42 5.70
N ARG A 60 -7.22 -2.12 4.76
CA ARG A 60 -7.72 -3.50 4.86
C ARG A 60 -7.48 -4.18 3.51
N ARG A 61 -7.00 -5.42 3.50
CA ARG A 61 -6.64 -6.14 2.26
C ARG A 61 -7.80 -6.23 1.26
N HIS A 62 -8.99 -6.59 1.75
CA HIS A 62 -10.17 -6.78 0.91
C HIS A 62 -10.89 -5.48 0.54
N HIS A 63 -10.38 -4.31 0.95
CA HIS A 63 -11.03 -3.04 0.62
C HIS A 63 -10.46 -2.50 -0.69
N LEU A 64 -11.33 -2.22 -1.67
CA LEU A 64 -10.96 -1.76 -3.02
C LEU A 64 -9.92 -0.63 -3.08
N SER A 65 -9.92 0.30 -2.11
CA SER A 65 -8.86 1.30 -1.94
C SER A 65 -7.41 0.77 -1.96
N THR A 66 -7.18 -0.52 -1.67
CA THR A 66 -5.84 -1.15 -1.66
C THR A 66 -5.53 -1.93 -2.94
N HIS A 67 -6.46 -1.98 -3.88
CA HIS A 67 -6.41 -2.78 -5.09
C HIS A 67 -5.95 -1.92 -6.26
N PHE A 68 -4.88 -2.35 -6.92
CA PHE A 68 -4.26 -1.64 -8.02
C PHE A 68 -4.08 -2.57 -9.20
N LEU A 69 -4.35 -2.08 -10.40
CA LEU A 69 -4.07 -2.79 -11.64
C LEU A 69 -2.75 -2.23 -12.21
N PRO A 70 -1.66 -3.01 -12.25
CA PRO A 70 -0.45 -2.59 -12.96
C PRO A 70 -0.73 -2.47 -14.45
N ILE A 71 -0.33 -1.35 -15.04
CA ILE A 71 -0.45 -1.10 -16.48
C ILE A 71 0.94 -1.00 -17.10
N LEU A 72 1.10 -1.48 -18.32
CA LEU A 72 2.31 -1.29 -19.10
C LEU A 72 2.43 0.18 -19.52
N VAL A 73 3.64 0.72 -19.48
CA VAL A 73 3.96 2.05 -20.02
C VAL A 73 4.71 1.82 -21.33
N SER A 74 4.17 2.33 -22.43
CA SER A 74 4.75 2.32 -23.77
C SER A 74 5.67 3.51 -24.01
#